data_AF-A0A939ZK38-F1
#
_entry.id   AF-A0A939ZK38-F1
#
_cell.length_a   1.000
_cell.length_b   1.000
_cell.length_c   1.000
_cell.angle_alpha   90.00
_cell.angle_beta   90.00
_cell.angle_gamma   90.00
#
_symmetry.space_group_name_H-M   'P 1'
#
loop_
_entity.id
_entity.type
_entity.pdbx_description
1 polymer ?
#
loop_
_entity_poly.entity_id
_entity_poly.type
_entity_poly.pdbx_seq_one_letter_code
_entity_poly.pdbx_strand_id
1 'polypeptide(L)'
;MIVHREHSEAYTEFFRHLNATGMERAYGAYSPNTLDKIYDWERADVEKTIWRSFKYSDDADLAELVSKLQLYDGIELLNEKYEKGVTASEYSWRMVFIAEALYKATSDDGYLDCIIGYYDKTKDFAVVSVLSHLKPCKKLYRFFTSVYLNSDDKIARNVAVDGMLCYKGYVKDPEDYQELLEFTGMKRAFKSDDRILRRKKLLRFENGEFDNIPRTYGLYRKVSYEEAIRQAKEKKPQEDPGELVTGIIDATESGVYIVYYEPENEYIPSVPSEELDVKPAIGNKVTILKKKKGQSTIVSIESGI
;
A
#
# COMPACT_ATOMS: atom_id res chain seq x y z
N MET A 1 22.61 51.76 8.11
CA MET A 1 23.23 50.42 8.24
C MET A 1 22.36 49.47 7.43
N ILE A 2 22.78 49.08 6.22
CA ILE A 2 22.08 48.03 5.47
C ILE A 2 22.56 46.72 6.06
N VAL A 3 21.68 46.05 6.82
CA VAL A 3 21.97 44.70 7.30
C VAL A 3 21.77 43.79 6.10
N HIS A 4 22.86 43.28 5.51
CA HIS A 4 22.77 42.15 4.60
C HIS A 4 22.31 40.95 5.43
N ARG A 5 21.03 40.64 5.34
CA ARG A 5 20.46 39.42 5.90
C ARG A 5 20.70 38.31 4.87
N GLU A 6 21.36 37.25 5.30
CA GLU A 6 21.49 36.05 4.47
C GLU A 6 20.11 35.42 4.30
N HIS A 7 19.83 34.96 3.08
CA HIS A 7 18.57 34.31 2.74
C HIS A 7 18.50 32.90 3.31
N SER A 8 17.29 32.41 3.60
CA SER A 8 17.11 31.00 3.93
C SER A 8 17.46 30.09 2.74
N GLU A 9 17.88 28.86 3.02
CA GLU A 9 18.10 27.84 1.98
C GLU A 9 16.80 27.60 1.19
N ALA A 10 15.66 27.51 1.89
CA ALA A 10 14.34 27.33 1.28
C ALA A 10 13.97 28.48 0.33
N TYR A 11 14.31 29.73 0.68
CA TYR A 11 14.12 30.88 -0.22
C TYR A 11 14.95 30.73 -1.51
N THR A 12 16.22 30.38 -1.35
CA THR A 12 17.16 30.22 -2.48
C THR A 12 16.74 29.06 -3.38
N GLU A 13 16.33 27.94 -2.79
CA GLU A 13 15.82 26.77 -3.52
C GLU A 13 14.50 27.07 -4.23
N PHE A 14 13.58 27.78 -3.59
CA PHE A 14 12.31 28.19 -4.20
C PHE A 14 12.55 28.97 -5.50
N PHE A 15 13.38 30.03 -5.46
CA PHE A 15 13.64 30.83 -6.65
C PHE A 15 14.51 30.11 -7.69
N ARG A 16 15.43 29.24 -7.26
CA ARG A 16 16.17 28.37 -8.19
C ARG A 16 15.21 27.48 -8.96
N HIS A 17 14.27 26.83 -8.25
CA HIS A 17 13.31 25.93 -8.87
C HIS A 17 12.27 26.66 -9.72
N LEU A 18 11.81 27.84 -9.30
CA LEU A 18 10.91 28.70 -10.09
C LEU A 18 11.50 29.09 -11.44
N ASN A 19 12.82 29.31 -11.51
CA ASN A 19 13.53 29.67 -12.73
C ASN A 19 14.08 28.47 -13.51
N ALA A 20 13.91 27.24 -13.00
CA ALA A 20 14.39 26.03 -13.65
C ALA A 20 13.58 25.72 -14.93
N THR A 21 14.20 25.02 -15.88
CA THR A 21 13.54 24.58 -17.12
C THR A 21 13.86 23.13 -17.44
N GLY A 22 13.05 22.50 -18.30
CA GLY A 22 13.25 21.13 -18.76
C GLY A 22 13.28 20.12 -17.61
N MET A 23 14.31 19.28 -17.57
CA MET A 23 14.44 18.20 -16.58
C MET A 23 14.69 18.73 -15.16
N GLU A 24 15.36 19.86 -15.00
CA GLU A 24 15.57 20.47 -13.67
C GLU A 24 14.23 20.91 -13.06
N ARG A 25 13.30 21.38 -13.91
CA ARG A 25 11.93 21.68 -13.49
C ARG A 25 11.10 20.42 -13.26
N ALA A 26 11.20 19.42 -14.14
CA ALA A 26 10.38 18.21 -14.04
C ALA A 26 10.71 17.33 -12.81
N TYR A 27 11.98 17.35 -12.35
CA TYR A 27 12.42 16.57 -11.18
C TYR A 27 12.50 17.37 -9.89
N GLY A 28 12.55 18.69 -9.96
CA GLY A 28 12.29 19.51 -8.79
C GLY A 28 10.79 19.52 -8.53
N ALA A 29 10.36 19.12 -7.34
CA ALA A 29 9.02 19.41 -6.88
C ALA A 29 9.16 20.40 -5.72
N TYR A 30 8.24 21.35 -5.60
CA TYR A 30 8.20 22.17 -4.40
C TYR A 30 7.89 21.28 -3.20
N SER A 31 8.70 21.36 -2.16
CA SER A 31 8.39 20.64 -0.92
C SER A 31 7.12 21.24 -0.30
N PRO A 32 6.17 20.42 0.18
CA PRO A 32 4.96 20.93 0.82
C PRO A 32 5.25 21.89 1.98
N ASN A 33 6.38 21.74 2.67
CA ASN A 33 6.79 22.57 3.82
C ASN A 33 7.71 23.74 3.43
N THR A 34 7.81 24.10 2.15
CA THR A 34 8.68 25.20 1.68
C THR A 34 8.38 26.50 2.44
N LEU A 35 7.11 26.89 2.56
CA LEU A 35 6.70 28.11 3.27
C LEU A 35 6.96 28.07 4.78
N ASP A 36 7.04 26.88 5.38
CA ASP A 36 7.32 26.71 6.81
C ASP A 36 8.82 26.90 7.14
N LYS A 37 9.68 26.81 6.13
CA LYS A 37 11.14 26.95 6.24
C LYS A 37 11.66 28.33 5.83
N ILE A 38 10.78 29.19 5.33
CA ILE A 38 11.12 30.55 4.88
C ILE A 38 10.93 31.51 6.05
N TYR A 39 11.87 32.44 6.23
CA TYR A 39 11.77 33.43 7.31
C TYR A 39 10.63 34.42 7.06
N ASP A 40 10.01 34.92 8.14
CA ASP A 40 8.89 35.87 8.06
C ASP A 40 9.19 37.11 7.19
N TRP A 41 10.43 37.61 7.23
CA TRP A 41 10.85 38.78 6.46
C TRP A 41 11.02 38.50 4.95
N GLU A 42 11.14 37.23 4.56
CA GLU A 42 11.22 36.77 3.16
C GLU A 42 9.86 36.33 2.62
N ARG A 43 9.01 35.81 3.52
CA ARG A 43 7.73 35.16 3.18
C ARG A 43 6.83 36.03 2.33
N ALA A 44 6.76 37.33 2.62
CA ALA A 44 5.91 38.24 1.86
C ALA A 44 6.28 38.33 0.36
N ASP A 45 7.58 38.27 0.04
CA ASP A 45 8.03 38.31 -1.35
C ASP A 45 7.78 36.97 -2.07
N VAL A 46 8.00 35.86 -1.36
CA VAL A 46 7.74 34.52 -1.88
C VAL A 46 6.25 34.31 -2.13
N GLU A 47 5.39 34.64 -1.18
CA GLU A 47 3.93 34.49 -1.34
C GLU A 47 3.39 35.35 -2.50
N LYS A 48 3.88 36.59 -2.64
CA LYS A 48 3.53 37.46 -3.76
C LYS A 48 3.96 36.87 -5.10
N THR A 49 5.11 36.22 -5.14
CA THR A 49 5.63 35.55 -6.34
C THR A 49 4.77 34.34 -6.68
N ILE A 50 4.49 33.46 -5.71
CA ILE A 50 3.61 32.28 -5.87
C ILE A 50 2.24 32.72 -6.42
N TRP A 51 1.62 33.70 -5.77
CA TRP A 51 0.32 34.22 -6.16
C TRP A 51 0.29 34.70 -7.61
N ARG A 52 1.28 35.50 -8.01
CA ARG A 52 1.38 36.04 -9.38
C ARG A 52 1.61 34.93 -10.40
N SER A 53 2.55 34.03 -10.15
CA SER A 53 2.88 32.94 -11.06
C SER A 53 1.68 32.02 -11.26
N PHE A 54 0.99 31.62 -10.20
CA PHE A 54 -0.19 30.77 -10.30
C PHE A 54 -1.36 31.49 -10.98
N LYS A 55 -1.65 32.74 -10.58
CA LYS A 55 -2.80 33.48 -11.12
C LYS A 55 -2.66 33.78 -12.62
N TYR A 56 -1.48 34.26 -13.04
CA TYR A 56 -1.28 34.84 -14.38
C TYR A 56 -0.51 33.95 -15.34
N SER A 57 0.36 33.05 -14.84
CA SER A 57 1.13 32.12 -15.68
C SER A 57 0.63 30.69 -15.62
N ASP A 58 -0.39 30.41 -14.79
CA ASP A 58 -1.08 29.12 -14.68
C ASP A 58 -0.14 27.96 -14.33
N ASP A 59 0.94 28.25 -13.60
CA ASP A 59 1.94 27.28 -13.13
C ASP A 59 1.34 26.37 -12.05
N ALA A 60 0.78 25.23 -12.50
CA ALA A 60 0.04 24.31 -11.66
C ALA A 60 0.87 23.62 -10.58
N ASP A 61 2.20 23.54 -10.74
CA ASP A 61 3.12 22.95 -9.76
C ASP A 61 3.08 23.71 -8.42
N LEU A 62 2.64 24.98 -8.44
CA LEU A 62 2.51 25.82 -7.26
C LEU A 62 1.22 25.59 -6.46
N ALA A 63 0.28 24.76 -6.94
CA ALA A 63 -1.05 24.62 -6.35
C ALA A 63 -1.01 24.29 -4.85
N GLU A 64 -0.13 23.38 -4.43
CA GLU A 64 0.01 23.03 -3.01
C GLU A 64 0.51 24.21 -2.16
N LEU A 65 1.47 24.99 -2.66
CA LEU A 65 1.94 26.19 -1.96
C LEU A 65 0.90 27.31 -1.94
N VAL A 66 0.10 27.45 -3.01
CA VAL A 66 -1.01 28.41 -3.08
C VAL A 66 -2.00 28.16 -1.94
N SER A 67 -2.30 26.90 -1.63
CA SER A 67 -3.23 26.56 -0.53
C SER A 67 -2.74 27.01 0.87
N LYS A 68 -1.46 27.37 1.00
CA LYS A 68 -0.79 27.71 2.28
C LYS A 68 -0.40 29.19 2.40
N LEU A 69 -0.82 30.03 1.46
CA LEU A 69 -0.56 31.47 1.51
C LEU A 69 -1.28 32.12 2.70
N GLN A 70 -0.65 33.10 3.32
CA GLN A 70 -1.21 33.88 4.43
C GLN A 70 -1.63 35.29 4.01
N LEU A 71 -0.96 35.87 3.02
CA LEU A 71 -1.24 37.21 2.51
C LEU A 71 -2.34 37.23 1.44
N TYR A 72 -2.66 36.09 0.86
CA TYR A 72 -3.62 35.96 -0.23
C TYR A 72 -4.56 34.79 0.03
N ASP A 73 -5.81 34.91 -0.41
CA ASP A 73 -6.77 33.80 -0.35
C ASP A 73 -6.47 32.78 -1.47
N GLY A 74 -5.54 31.89 -1.18
CA GLY A 74 -5.14 30.84 -2.11
C GLY A 74 -6.24 29.80 -2.35
N ILE A 75 -7.10 29.54 -1.36
CA ILE A 75 -8.19 28.58 -1.49
C ILE A 75 -9.28 29.11 -2.44
N GLU A 76 -9.63 30.40 -2.33
CA GLU A 76 -10.55 31.04 -3.28
C GLU A 76 -10.00 30.98 -4.71
N LEU A 77 -8.72 31.32 -4.91
CA LEU A 77 -8.10 31.26 -6.24
C LEU A 77 -8.05 29.84 -6.82
N LEU A 78 -7.75 28.84 -5.99
CA LEU A 78 -7.77 27.44 -6.41
C LEU A 78 -9.19 27.01 -6.82
N ASN A 79 -10.22 27.40 -6.05
CA ASN A 79 -11.61 27.11 -6.39
C ASN A 79 -12.04 27.76 -7.70
N GLU A 80 -11.72 29.05 -7.92
CA GLU A 80 -12.01 29.75 -9.18
C GLU A 80 -11.44 28.99 -10.39
N LYS A 81 -10.17 28.55 -10.27
CA LYS A 81 -9.50 27.78 -11.32
C LYS A 81 -10.11 26.39 -11.50
N TYR A 82 -10.44 25.71 -10.40
CA TYR A 82 -11.08 24.40 -10.41
C TYR A 82 -12.45 24.44 -11.09
N GLU A 83 -13.33 25.35 -10.68
CA GLU A 83 -14.67 25.50 -11.24
C GLU A 83 -14.62 25.81 -12.75
N LYS A 84 -13.72 26.71 -13.15
CA LYS A 84 -13.49 27.02 -14.57
C LYS A 84 -13.06 25.79 -15.36
N GLY A 85 -12.11 25.01 -14.85
CA GLY A 85 -11.63 23.80 -15.51
C GLY A 85 -12.70 22.71 -15.61
N VAL A 86 -13.43 22.44 -14.52
CA VAL A 86 -14.55 21.49 -14.50
C VAL A 86 -15.65 21.92 -15.48
N THR A 87 -16.03 23.20 -15.51
CA THR A 87 -17.04 23.73 -16.45
C THR A 87 -16.60 23.54 -17.91
N ALA A 88 -15.30 23.71 -18.18
CA ALA A 88 -14.73 23.46 -19.50
C ALA A 88 -14.53 21.97 -19.83
N SER A 89 -14.90 21.05 -18.93
CA SER A 89 -14.61 19.61 -19.04
C SER A 89 -13.11 19.33 -19.25
N GLU A 90 -12.26 20.13 -18.61
CA GLU A 90 -10.82 19.94 -18.61
C GLU A 90 -10.44 18.82 -17.65
N TYR A 91 -9.83 17.74 -18.16
CA TYR A 91 -9.24 16.68 -17.36
C TYR A 91 -7.77 16.62 -17.73
N SER A 92 -6.96 17.37 -17.00
CA SER A 92 -5.52 17.57 -17.25
C SER A 92 -4.72 17.37 -15.96
N TRP A 93 -3.40 17.20 -16.08
CA TRP A 93 -2.50 17.14 -14.91
C TRP A 93 -2.56 18.41 -14.06
N ARG A 94 -2.76 19.57 -14.69
CA ARG A 94 -3.01 20.83 -13.98
C ARG A 94 -4.23 20.72 -13.07
N MET A 95 -5.33 20.16 -13.58
CA MET A 95 -6.54 19.96 -12.78
C MET A 95 -6.32 18.95 -11.65
N VAL A 96 -5.47 17.95 -11.85
CA VAL A 96 -5.06 17.02 -10.79
C VAL A 96 -4.38 17.77 -9.65
N PHE A 97 -3.37 18.61 -9.93
CA PHE A 97 -2.67 19.37 -8.88
C PHE A 97 -3.58 20.34 -8.12
N ILE A 98 -4.48 21.02 -8.83
CA ILE A 98 -5.45 21.95 -8.21
C ILE A 98 -6.40 21.18 -7.29
N ALA A 99 -6.98 20.08 -7.77
CA ALA A 99 -7.91 19.25 -7.00
C ALA A 99 -7.20 18.58 -5.81
N GLU A 100 -5.95 18.17 -5.97
CA GLU A 100 -5.13 17.60 -4.89
C GLU A 100 -4.92 18.63 -3.77
N ALA A 101 -4.49 19.85 -4.12
CA ALA A 101 -4.26 20.92 -3.16
C ALA A 101 -5.55 21.30 -2.42
N LEU A 102 -6.68 21.41 -3.13
CA LEU A 102 -7.98 21.67 -2.54
C LEU A 102 -8.42 20.53 -1.60
N TYR A 103 -8.23 19.27 -1.99
CA TYR A 103 -8.53 18.12 -1.13
C TYR A 103 -7.70 18.14 0.15
N LYS A 104 -6.37 18.33 0.03
CA LYS A 104 -5.46 18.42 1.18
C LYS A 104 -5.86 19.54 2.14
N ALA A 105 -6.25 20.70 1.62
CA ALA A 105 -6.62 21.86 2.43
C ALA A 105 -7.99 21.75 3.11
N THR A 106 -8.97 21.12 2.44
CA THR A 106 -10.39 21.17 2.86
C THR A 106 -10.94 19.83 3.34
N SER A 107 -10.30 18.72 2.95
CA SER A 107 -10.83 17.35 3.06
C SER A 107 -12.19 17.12 2.36
N ASP A 108 -12.58 17.94 1.38
CA ASP A 108 -13.81 17.74 0.61
C ASP A 108 -13.61 16.68 -0.49
N ASP A 109 -14.27 15.53 -0.32
CA ASP A 109 -14.26 14.41 -1.25
C ASP A 109 -14.76 14.76 -2.68
N GLY A 110 -15.42 15.91 -2.87
CA GLY A 110 -15.86 16.41 -4.18
C GLY A 110 -14.71 16.66 -5.15
N TYR A 111 -13.55 17.14 -4.66
CA TYR A 111 -12.38 17.39 -5.50
C TYR A 111 -11.79 16.10 -6.09
N LEU A 112 -12.01 14.96 -5.43
CA LEU A 112 -11.52 13.66 -5.90
C LEU A 112 -12.15 13.24 -7.23
N ASP A 113 -13.36 13.73 -7.57
CA ASP A 113 -14.03 13.35 -8.82
C ASP A 113 -13.25 13.81 -10.06
N CYS A 114 -12.60 14.97 -9.99
CA CYS A 114 -11.78 15.46 -11.08
C CYS A 114 -10.54 14.57 -11.31
N ILE A 115 -9.86 14.20 -10.22
CA ILE A 115 -8.65 13.36 -10.27
C ILE A 115 -9.00 11.94 -10.75
N ILE A 116 -10.06 11.34 -10.20
CA ILE A 116 -10.55 10.02 -10.59
C ILE A 116 -11.02 10.04 -12.05
N GLY A 117 -11.72 11.09 -12.48
CA GLY A 117 -12.15 11.27 -13.86
C GLY A 117 -10.99 11.37 -14.84
N TYR A 118 -9.87 12.00 -14.45
CA TYR A 118 -8.64 12.00 -15.24
C TYR A 118 -8.05 10.59 -15.37
N TYR A 119 -7.92 9.87 -14.24
CA TYR A 119 -7.48 8.47 -14.25
C TYR A 119 -8.37 7.60 -15.14
N ASP A 120 -9.69 7.80 -15.12
CA ASP A 120 -10.59 6.99 -15.92
C ASP A 120 -10.40 7.13 -17.42
N LYS A 121 -9.90 8.29 -17.87
CA LYS A 121 -9.58 8.57 -19.27
C LYS A 121 -8.19 8.10 -19.69
N THR A 122 -7.19 8.29 -18.83
CA THR A 122 -5.78 8.05 -19.20
C THR A 122 -5.26 6.70 -18.75
N LYS A 123 -5.85 6.14 -17.68
CA LYS A 123 -5.35 4.97 -16.94
C LYS A 123 -3.91 5.15 -16.46
N ASP A 124 -3.46 6.39 -16.28
CA ASP A 124 -2.11 6.73 -15.83
C ASP A 124 -1.92 6.33 -14.35
N PHE A 125 -0.96 5.45 -14.09
CA PHE A 125 -0.67 4.97 -12.74
C PHE A 125 -0.18 6.09 -11.81
N ALA A 126 0.43 7.16 -12.35
CA ALA A 126 0.91 8.27 -11.53
C ALA A 126 -0.25 8.96 -10.79
N VAL A 127 -1.46 8.95 -11.34
CA VAL A 127 -2.67 9.45 -10.67
C VAL A 127 -3.03 8.60 -9.45
N VAL A 128 -2.87 7.27 -9.56
CA VAL A 128 -3.08 6.36 -8.43
C VAL A 128 -2.08 6.67 -7.31
N SER A 129 -0.84 7.04 -7.68
CA SER A 129 0.20 7.44 -6.73
C SER A 129 -0.16 8.74 -6.00
N VAL A 130 -0.62 9.77 -6.73
CA VAL A 130 -1.10 11.02 -6.12
C VAL A 130 -2.19 10.73 -5.09
N LEU A 131 -3.23 9.99 -5.52
CA LEU A 131 -4.35 9.65 -4.65
C LEU A 131 -3.91 8.84 -3.42
N SER A 132 -2.88 8.01 -3.53
CA SER A 132 -2.42 7.14 -2.42
C SER A 132 -1.76 7.89 -1.27
N HIS A 133 -1.28 9.12 -1.52
CA HIS A 133 -0.71 10.00 -0.49
C HIS A 133 -1.75 10.92 0.16
N LEU A 134 -3.01 10.87 -0.29
CA LEU A 134 -4.07 11.69 0.27
C LEU A 134 -4.64 11.08 1.55
N LYS A 135 -5.18 11.96 2.40
CA LYS A 135 -5.92 11.55 3.60
C LYS A 135 -6.95 10.48 3.23
N PRO A 136 -6.95 9.31 3.89
CA PRO A 136 -7.82 8.22 3.46
C PRO A 136 -9.31 8.54 3.68
N CYS A 137 -10.14 8.22 2.68
CA CYS A 137 -11.58 8.29 2.78
C CYS A 137 -12.26 7.12 2.07
N LYS A 138 -13.56 6.94 2.29
CA LYS A 138 -14.33 5.83 1.71
C LYS A 138 -14.34 5.86 0.18
N LYS A 139 -14.31 7.06 -0.41
CA LYS A 139 -14.28 7.26 -1.87
C LYS A 139 -12.96 6.76 -2.46
N LEU A 140 -11.83 7.17 -1.86
CA LEU A 140 -10.50 6.67 -2.21
C LEU A 140 -10.40 5.15 -2.03
N TYR A 141 -10.93 4.59 -0.95
CA TYR A 141 -10.92 3.15 -0.76
C TYR A 141 -11.65 2.38 -1.87
N ARG A 142 -12.83 2.87 -2.29
CA ARG A 142 -13.57 2.31 -3.43
C ARG A 142 -12.81 2.44 -4.74
N PHE A 143 -12.12 3.57 -4.94
CA PHE A 143 -11.25 3.77 -6.08
C PHE A 143 -10.10 2.74 -6.09
N PHE A 144 -9.35 2.61 -5.00
CA PHE A 144 -8.22 1.68 -4.92
C PHE A 144 -8.63 0.21 -5.06
N THR A 145 -9.73 -0.20 -4.43
CA THR A 145 -10.27 -1.55 -4.63
C THR A 145 -10.64 -1.80 -6.09
N SER A 146 -11.23 -0.82 -6.79
CA SER A 146 -11.50 -0.91 -8.23
C SER A 146 -10.21 -1.02 -9.05
N VAL A 147 -9.21 -0.18 -8.81
CA VAL A 147 -7.91 -0.22 -9.50
C VAL A 147 -7.23 -1.58 -9.28
N TYR A 148 -7.18 -2.05 -8.04
CA TYR A 148 -6.60 -3.36 -7.69
C TYR A 148 -7.27 -4.49 -8.49
N LEU A 149 -8.60 -4.49 -8.57
CA LEU A 149 -9.37 -5.55 -9.24
C LEU A 149 -9.34 -5.47 -10.77
N ASN A 150 -9.18 -4.28 -11.35
CA ASN A 150 -9.48 -4.05 -12.77
C ASN A 150 -8.30 -3.54 -13.59
N SER A 151 -7.24 -2.99 -12.97
CA SER A 151 -6.08 -2.51 -13.72
C SER A 151 -5.18 -3.66 -14.17
N ASP A 152 -4.72 -3.58 -15.42
CA ASP A 152 -3.69 -4.47 -15.97
C ASP A 152 -2.26 -4.02 -15.60
N ASP A 153 -2.11 -2.76 -15.19
CA ASP A 153 -0.85 -2.22 -14.69
C ASP A 153 -0.55 -2.72 -13.27
N LYS A 154 0.54 -3.49 -13.15
CA LYS A 154 1.02 -4.06 -11.88
C LYS A 154 1.49 -3.00 -10.88
N ILE A 155 2.07 -1.91 -11.34
CA ILE A 155 2.48 -0.77 -10.51
C ILE A 155 1.24 -0.11 -9.93
N ALA A 156 0.25 0.22 -10.78
CA ALA A 156 -1.03 0.78 -10.33
C ALA A 156 -1.72 -0.13 -9.28
N ARG A 157 -1.74 -1.45 -9.52
CA ARG A 157 -2.29 -2.42 -8.54
C ARG A 157 -1.55 -2.40 -7.20
N ASN A 158 -0.22 -2.31 -7.21
CA ASN A 158 0.55 -2.28 -5.96
C ASN A 158 0.33 -0.98 -5.19
N VAL A 159 0.29 0.16 -5.89
CA VAL A 159 0.03 1.48 -5.29
C VAL A 159 -1.40 1.53 -4.73
N ALA A 160 -2.37 0.92 -5.41
CA ALA A 160 -3.72 0.81 -4.88
C ALA A 160 -3.78 0.02 -3.57
N VAL A 161 -2.91 -0.99 -3.39
CA VAL A 161 -2.81 -1.70 -2.10
C VAL A 161 -2.34 -0.76 -0.99
N ASP A 162 -1.44 0.18 -1.27
CA ASP A 162 -0.99 1.17 -0.28
C ASP A 162 -2.15 2.03 0.20
N GLY A 163 -2.94 2.58 -0.73
CA GLY A 163 -4.14 3.32 -0.38
C GLY A 163 -5.17 2.50 0.40
N MET A 164 -5.31 1.19 0.11
CA MET A 164 -6.17 0.29 0.89
C MET A 164 -5.66 0.07 2.33
N LEU A 165 -4.34 -0.07 2.51
CA LEU A 165 -3.73 -0.24 3.83
C LEU A 165 -3.86 1.03 4.68
N CYS A 166 -3.67 2.21 4.08
CA CYS A 166 -3.87 3.50 4.77
C CYS A 166 -5.32 3.66 5.23
N TYR A 167 -6.31 3.36 4.38
CA TYR A 167 -7.72 3.46 4.76
C TYR A 167 -8.12 2.51 5.90
N LYS A 168 -7.53 1.31 5.92
CA LYS A 168 -7.76 0.34 6.99
C LYS A 168 -6.99 0.65 8.28
N GLY A 169 -6.18 1.70 8.30
CA GLY A 169 -5.42 2.14 9.47
C GLY A 169 -4.20 1.26 9.79
N TYR A 170 -3.76 0.42 8.84
CA TYR A 170 -2.49 -0.30 8.99
C TYR A 170 -1.31 0.67 8.92
N VAL A 171 -1.37 1.58 7.94
CA VAL A 171 -0.45 2.69 7.76
C VAL A 171 -1.17 3.94 8.21
N LYS A 172 -0.58 4.67 9.15
CA LYS A 172 -1.17 5.88 9.73
C LYS A 172 -0.94 7.09 8.86
N ASP A 173 0.28 7.22 8.34
CA ASP A 173 0.67 8.35 7.50
C ASP A 173 0.89 7.88 6.06
N PRO A 174 0.02 8.29 5.11
CA PRO A 174 0.19 7.98 3.69
C PRO A 174 1.51 8.51 3.09
N GLU A 175 2.13 9.51 3.70
CA GLU A 175 3.40 10.09 3.27
C GLU A 175 4.63 9.41 3.93
N ASP A 176 4.42 8.57 4.95
CA ASP A 176 5.50 7.82 5.61
C ASP A 176 5.86 6.55 4.80
N TYR A 177 6.84 6.72 3.91
CA TYR A 177 7.37 5.62 3.12
C TYR A 177 7.97 4.49 3.97
N GLN A 178 8.54 4.80 5.15
CA GLN A 178 9.12 3.76 6.02
C GLN A 178 8.03 2.91 6.64
N GLU A 179 6.93 3.52 7.09
CA GLU A 179 5.76 2.79 7.59
C GLU A 179 5.17 1.88 6.50
N LEU A 180 5.03 2.39 5.27
CA LEU A 180 4.58 1.61 4.12
C LEU A 180 5.45 0.37 3.84
N LEU A 181 6.77 0.45 4.09
CA LEU A 181 7.68 -0.67 3.90
C LEU A 181 7.47 -1.80 4.93
N GLU A 182 6.99 -1.49 6.13
CA GLU A 182 6.69 -2.51 7.17
C GLU A 182 5.66 -3.53 6.68
N PHE A 183 4.74 -3.10 5.81
CA PHE A 183 3.64 -3.90 5.29
C PHE A 183 3.96 -4.63 3.98
N THR A 184 5.25 -4.76 3.63
CA THR A 184 5.70 -5.50 2.44
C THR A 184 5.14 -6.92 2.36
N GLY A 185 5.00 -7.61 3.51
CA GLY A 185 4.39 -8.94 3.58
C GLY A 185 2.93 -8.96 3.10
N MET A 186 2.12 -8.01 3.59
CA MET A 186 0.72 -7.86 3.17
C MET A 186 0.63 -7.48 1.69
N LYS A 187 1.45 -6.53 1.23
CA LYS A 187 1.53 -6.13 -0.19
C LYS A 187 1.82 -7.32 -1.11
N ARG A 188 2.65 -8.27 -0.67
CA ARG A 188 2.92 -9.52 -1.41
C ARG A 188 1.73 -10.46 -1.43
N ALA A 189 0.99 -10.59 -0.34
CA ALA A 189 -0.21 -11.41 -0.29
C ALA A 189 -1.25 -10.97 -1.33
N PHE A 190 -1.32 -9.67 -1.65
CA PHE A 190 -2.16 -9.14 -2.72
C PHE A 190 -1.70 -9.44 -4.15
N LYS A 191 -0.42 -9.77 -4.40
CA LYS A 191 0.12 -9.93 -5.77
C LYS A 191 -0.59 -11.05 -6.53
N SER A 192 -1.21 -10.70 -7.65
CA SER A 192 -1.85 -11.65 -8.56
C SER A 192 -2.16 -10.94 -9.88
N ASP A 193 -1.98 -11.66 -10.99
CA ASP A 193 -2.42 -11.21 -12.31
C ASP A 193 -3.86 -11.71 -12.59
N ASP A 194 -4.25 -12.83 -12.00
CA ASP A 194 -5.61 -13.38 -12.05
C ASP A 194 -6.59 -12.50 -11.26
N ARG A 195 -7.61 -11.99 -11.96
CA ARG A 195 -8.70 -11.16 -11.42
C ARG A 195 -9.62 -11.89 -10.43
N ILE A 196 -9.92 -13.16 -10.66
CA ILE A 196 -10.71 -14.00 -9.75
C ILE A 196 -9.95 -14.18 -8.44
N LEU A 197 -8.65 -14.48 -8.53
CA LEU A 197 -7.80 -14.60 -7.35
C LEU A 197 -7.66 -13.28 -6.61
N ARG A 198 -7.57 -12.14 -7.32
CA ARG A 198 -7.60 -10.80 -6.70
C ARG A 198 -8.88 -10.56 -5.90
N ARG A 199 -10.05 -10.91 -6.44
CA ARG A 199 -11.34 -10.81 -5.70
C ARG A 199 -11.33 -11.64 -4.41
N LYS A 200 -10.85 -12.88 -4.49
CA LYS A 200 -10.71 -13.75 -3.31
C LYS A 200 -9.77 -13.12 -2.27
N LYS A 201 -8.62 -12.60 -2.69
CA LYS A 201 -7.65 -11.93 -1.80
C LYS A 201 -8.22 -10.68 -1.15
N LEU A 202 -8.95 -9.86 -1.90
CA LEU A 202 -9.62 -8.68 -1.35
C LEU A 202 -10.66 -9.08 -0.30
N LEU A 203 -11.49 -10.10 -0.55
CA LEU A 203 -12.47 -10.57 0.43
C LEU A 203 -11.80 -11.04 1.73
N ARG A 204 -10.71 -11.81 1.62
CA ARG A 204 -9.93 -12.26 2.78
C ARG A 204 -9.35 -11.08 3.57
N PHE A 205 -8.84 -10.07 2.87
CA PHE A 205 -8.36 -8.83 3.50
C PHE A 205 -9.48 -8.08 4.23
N GLU A 206 -10.66 -7.94 3.61
CA GLU A 206 -11.82 -7.29 4.21
C GLU A 206 -12.31 -8.03 5.47
N ASN A 207 -12.14 -9.35 5.51
CA ASN A 207 -12.50 -10.21 6.64
C ASN A 207 -11.43 -10.25 7.75
N GLY A 208 -10.32 -9.49 7.63
CA GLY A 208 -9.26 -9.45 8.63
C GLY A 208 -8.30 -10.65 8.61
N GLU A 209 -8.32 -11.46 7.56
CA GLU A 209 -7.39 -12.62 7.46
C GLU A 209 -5.93 -12.18 7.22
N PHE A 210 -5.71 -10.89 6.95
CA PHE A 210 -4.39 -10.34 6.67
C PHE A 210 -3.72 -9.79 7.94
N ASP A 211 -4.47 -9.59 9.02
CA ASP A 211 -4.01 -9.01 10.30
C ASP A 211 -2.84 -9.79 10.92
N ASN A 212 -2.80 -11.11 10.66
CA ASN A 212 -1.78 -12.02 11.16
C ASN A 212 -0.55 -12.13 10.25
N ILE A 213 -0.51 -11.42 9.12
CA ILE A 213 0.67 -11.40 8.24
C ILE A 213 1.75 -10.57 8.94
N PRO A 214 2.93 -11.16 9.24
CA PRO A 214 3.98 -10.44 9.95
C PRO A 214 4.37 -9.15 9.23
N ARG A 215 4.60 -8.08 9.99
CA ARG A 215 5.33 -6.92 9.49
C ARG A 215 6.72 -7.39 9.09
N THR A 216 7.11 -7.15 7.85
CA THR A 216 8.43 -7.55 7.33
C THR A 216 9.14 -6.31 6.84
N TYR A 217 10.14 -5.85 7.59
CA TYR A 217 11.09 -4.88 7.10
C TYR A 217 11.96 -5.50 5.99
N GLY A 218 12.06 -4.81 4.86
CA GLY A 218 13.17 -4.99 3.93
C GLY A 218 12.85 -5.58 2.56
N LEU A 219 13.43 -4.94 1.54
CA LEU A 219 13.91 -5.60 0.33
C LEU A 219 14.69 -6.83 0.77
N TYR A 220 14.25 -8.01 0.33
CA TYR A 220 15.02 -9.22 0.56
C TYR A 220 16.34 -9.03 -0.17
N ARG A 221 17.46 -9.09 0.55
CA ARG A 221 18.75 -9.37 -0.07
C ARG A 221 18.56 -10.65 -0.86
N LYS A 222 18.77 -10.59 -2.18
CA LYS A 222 18.83 -11.78 -3.03
C LYS A 222 20.04 -12.58 -2.55
N VAL A 223 19.82 -13.49 -1.61
CA VAL A 223 20.84 -14.43 -1.15
C VAL A 223 21.09 -15.44 -2.27
N SER A 224 22.35 -15.80 -2.50
CA SER A 224 22.67 -16.85 -3.47
C SER A 224 22.02 -18.17 -3.04
N TYR A 225 21.87 -19.10 -3.98
CA TYR A 225 21.33 -20.43 -3.68
C TYR A 225 22.09 -21.12 -2.53
N GLU A 226 23.40 -20.96 -2.50
CA GLU A 226 24.28 -21.49 -1.46
C GLU A 226 24.05 -20.82 -0.10
N GLU A 227 23.85 -19.51 -0.07
CA GLU A 227 23.60 -18.75 1.17
C GLU A 227 22.19 -19.05 1.72
N ALA A 228 21.20 -19.29 0.86
CA ALA A 228 19.88 -19.77 1.25
C ALA A 228 19.93 -21.19 1.85
N ILE A 229 20.72 -22.10 1.27
CA ILE A 229 20.93 -23.45 1.81
C ILE A 229 21.66 -23.39 3.15
N ARG A 230 22.68 -22.54 3.30
CA ARG A 230 23.38 -22.37 4.58
C ARG A 230 22.43 -21.89 5.67
N GLN A 231 21.62 -20.87 5.38
CA GLN A 231 20.64 -20.34 6.33
C GLN A 231 19.52 -21.34 6.65
N ALA A 232 19.10 -22.17 5.68
CA ALA A 232 18.14 -23.25 5.92
C ALA A 232 18.72 -24.36 6.80
N LYS A 233 20.03 -24.63 6.72
CA LYS A 233 20.75 -25.57 7.59
C LYS A 233 21.03 -24.99 8.99
N GLU A 234 21.22 -23.68 9.10
CA GLU A 234 21.49 -22.97 10.36
C GLU A 234 20.23 -22.62 11.16
N LYS A 235 19.07 -22.47 10.51
CA LYS A 235 17.78 -22.42 11.21
C LYS A 235 17.49 -23.78 11.81
N LYS A 236 17.79 -23.94 13.11
CA LYS A 236 17.14 -24.99 13.90
C LYS A 236 15.62 -24.83 13.72
N PRO A 237 14.89 -25.88 13.33
CA PRO A 237 13.43 -25.80 13.28
C PRO A 237 12.97 -25.33 14.65
N GLN A 238 12.26 -24.21 14.68
CA GLN A 238 11.52 -23.83 15.86
C GLN A 238 10.49 -24.94 16.02
N GLU A 239 10.72 -25.84 16.98
CA GLU A 239 9.84 -26.98 17.24
C GLU A 239 8.45 -26.42 17.51
N ASP A 240 7.56 -26.64 16.54
CA ASP A 240 6.14 -26.68 16.80
C ASP A 240 5.92 -28.04 17.48
N PRO A 241 5.74 -28.08 18.82
CA PRO A 241 5.67 -29.34 19.54
C PRO A 241 4.49 -30.20 19.07
N GLY A 242 3.57 -29.60 18.30
CA GLY A 242 2.37 -30.23 17.79
C GLY A 242 1.41 -30.58 18.93
N GLU A 243 0.21 -30.97 18.55
CA GLU A 243 -0.79 -31.52 19.47
C GLU A 243 -1.13 -32.94 19.03
N LEU A 244 -1.12 -33.89 19.96
CA LEU A 244 -1.58 -35.23 19.67
C LEU A 244 -3.11 -35.25 19.67
N VAL A 245 -3.69 -35.50 18.50
CA VAL A 245 -5.13 -35.61 18.32
C VAL A 245 -5.49 -36.94 17.69
N THR A 246 -6.70 -37.41 17.91
CA THR A 246 -7.16 -38.71 17.42
C THR A 246 -8.27 -38.53 16.41
N GLY A 247 -8.16 -39.17 15.26
CA GLY A 247 -9.15 -39.09 14.18
C GLY A 247 -9.27 -40.39 13.39
N ILE A 248 -10.10 -40.37 12.36
CA ILE A 248 -10.35 -41.53 11.48
C ILE A 248 -9.85 -41.19 10.08
N ILE A 249 -9.12 -42.11 9.44
CA ILE A 249 -8.72 -41.93 8.05
C ILE A 249 -9.96 -42.06 7.16
N ASP A 250 -10.35 -40.96 6.50
CA ASP A 250 -11.53 -40.90 5.63
C ASP A 250 -11.17 -41.13 4.16
N ALA A 251 -9.98 -40.68 3.74
CA ALA A 251 -9.49 -40.85 2.38
C ALA A 251 -7.95 -40.94 2.31
N THR A 252 -7.43 -41.38 1.17
CA THR A 252 -6.00 -41.33 0.86
C THR A 252 -5.79 -40.87 -0.57
N GLU A 253 -4.77 -40.01 -0.78
CA GLU A 253 -4.38 -39.52 -2.09
C GLU A 253 -2.85 -39.43 -2.16
N SER A 254 -2.24 -40.12 -3.12
CA SER A 254 -0.80 -40.01 -3.42
C SER A 254 0.15 -40.16 -2.21
N GLY A 255 -0.16 -41.06 -1.27
CA GLY A 255 0.66 -41.31 -0.07
C GLY A 255 0.37 -40.38 1.11
N VAL A 256 -0.59 -39.46 0.97
CA VAL A 256 -1.15 -38.64 2.03
C VAL A 256 -2.48 -39.26 2.50
N TYR A 257 -2.72 -39.22 3.80
CA TYR A 257 -3.94 -39.70 4.45
C TYR A 257 -4.74 -38.52 4.95
N ILE A 258 -6.03 -38.50 4.64
CA ILE A 258 -6.95 -37.45 5.09
C ILE A 258 -7.61 -37.95 6.36
N VAL A 259 -7.24 -37.38 7.50
CA VAL A 259 -7.74 -37.77 8.82
C VAL A 259 -8.87 -36.82 9.21
N TYR A 260 -10.06 -37.35 9.42
CA TYR A 260 -11.18 -36.60 9.98
C TYR A 260 -11.05 -36.51 11.51
N TYR A 261 -11.03 -35.29 12.02
CA TYR A 261 -10.95 -34.97 13.44
C TYR A 261 -12.29 -34.41 13.92
N GLU A 262 -13.09 -35.27 14.54
CA GLU A 262 -14.48 -34.99 14.94
C GLU A 262 -14.65 -33.78 15.87
N PRO A 263 -13.82 -33.56 16.91
CA PRO A 263 -14.00 -32.43 17.84
C PRO A 263 -14.02 -31.04 17.17
N GLU A 264 -13.30 -30.86 16.05
CA GLU A 264 -13.29 -29.60 15.29
C GLU A 264 -13.96 -29.72 13.92
N ASN A 265 -14.51 -30.90 13.58
CA ASN A 265 -15.10 -31.20 12.28
C ASN A 265 -14.15 -30.84 11.11
N GLU A 266 -12.86 -31.16 11.27
CA GLU A 266 -11.78 -30.78 10.34
C GLU A 266 -11.17 -31.99 9.64
N TYR A 267 -10.73 -31.80 8.39
CA TYR A 267 -9.93 -32.77 7.64
C TYR A 267 -8.46 -32.38 7.66
N ILE A 268 -7.62 -33.26 8.18
CA ILE A 268 -6.20 -33.00 8.45
C ILE A 268 -5.34 -33.90 7.55
N PRO A 269 -4.67 -33.33 6.53
CA PRO A 269 -3.73 -34.07 5.69
C PRO A 269 -2.51 -34.53 6.51
N SER A 270 -2.27 -35.83 6.52
CA SER A 270 -1.28 -36.46 7.38
C SER A 270 -0.44 -37.49 6.62
N VAL A 271 0.83 -37.63 7.00
CA VAL A 271 1.74 -38.67 6.47
C VAL A 271 2.12 -39.66 7.58
N PRO A 272 2.37 -40.93 7.27
CA PRO A 272 2.87 -41.89 8.25
C PRO A 272 4.22 -41.44 8.82
N SER A 273 4.42 -41.64 10.12
CA SER A 273 5.76 -41.59 10.71
C SER A 273 6.63 -42.69 10.08
N GLU A 274 7.94 -42.44 9.96
CA GLU A 274 8.92 -43.46 9.57
C GLU A 274 8.99 -44.60 10.60
N GLU A 275 8.57 -44.34 11.83
CA GLU A 275 8.51 -45.30 12.94
C GLU A 275 7.23 -46.15 12.96
N LEU A 276 6.32 -45.94 12.00
CA LEU A 276 5.05 -46.66 11.96
C LEU A 276 5.24 -48.02 11.28
N ASP A 277 5.21 -49.10 12.07
CA ASP A 277 5.42 -50.47 11.58
C ASP A 277 4.31 -50.99 10.65
N VAL A 278 3.13 -50.37 10.68
CA VAL A 278 1.95 -50.81 9.93
C VAL A 278 1.44 -49.69 9.04
N LYS A 279 1.16 -50.02 7.79
CA LYS A 279 0.59 -49.07 6.83
C LYS A 279 -0.85 -48.70 7.21
N PRO A 280 -1.19 -47.40 7.38
CA PRO A 280 -2.56 -46.99 7.67
C PRO A 280 -3.51 -47.29 6.51
N ALA A 281 -4.78 -47.51 6.82
CA ALA A 281 -5.86 -47.73 5.86
C ALA A 281 -7.08 -46.85 6.18
N ILE A 282 -7.92 -46.61 5.17
CA ILE A 282 -9.21 -45.93 5.33
C ILE A 282 -10.03 -46.68 6.40
N GLY A 283 -10.64 -45.92 7.31
CA GLY A 283 -11.39 -46.44 8.46
C GLY A 283 -10.52 -46.73 9.69
N ASN A 284 -9.19 -46.68 9.61
CA ASN A 284 -8.37 -46.78 10.82
C ASN A 284 -8.51 -45.53 11.68
N LYS A 285 -8.67 -45.76 12.98
CA LYS A 285 -8.53 -44.74 14.00
C LYS A 285 -7.05 -44.54 14.30
N VAL A 286 -6.58 -43.30 14.22
CA VAL A 286 -5.18 -42.94 14.28
C VAL A 286 -4.93 -41.77 15.21
N THR A 287 -3.80 -41.79 15.89
CA THR A 287 -3.28 -40.62 16.58
C THR A 287 -2.32 -39.89 15.64
N ILE A 288 -2.54 -38.59 15.48
CA ILE A 288 -1.70 -37.71 14.67
C ILE A 288 -1.08 -36.62 15.53
N LEU A 289 0.14 -36.25 15.20
CA LEU A 289 0.76 -35.02 15.65
C LEU A 289 0.32 -33.87 14.74
N LYS A 290 -0.73 -33.15 15.15
CA LYS A 290 -1.26 -31.97 14.45
C LYS A 290 -0.31 -30.79 14.63
N LYS A 291 0.26 -30.29 13.54
CA LYS A 291 1.15 -29.11 13.55
C LYS A 291 0.36 -27.86 13.16
N LYS A 292 0.66 -26.72 13.79
CA LYS A 292 0.12 -25.39 13.42
C LYS A 292 0.62 -24.93 12.05
N LYS A 293 1.80 -25.38 11.63
CA LYS A 293 2.34 -25.15 10.29
C LYS A 293 3.04 -26.41 9.76
N GLY A 294 2.66 -26.83 8.56
CA GLY A 294 3.25 -27.99 7.88
C GLY A 294 2.32 -29.20 7.86
N GLN A 295 2.86 -30.34 7.44
CA GLN A 295 2.12 -31.60 7.32
C GLN A 295 2.08 -32.34 8.66
N SER A 296 0.90 -32.81 9.07
CA SER A 296 0.71 -33.60 10.28
C SER A 296 1.28 -35.01 10.10
N THR A 297 1.64 -35.67 11.20
CA THR A 297 2.27 -37.01 11.16
C THR A 297 1.39 -38.01 11.89
N ILE A 298 1.06 -39.15 11.27
CA ILE A 298 0.42 -40.29 11.94
C ILE A 298 1.47 -40.99 12.77
N VAL A 299 1.30 -40.99 14.09
CA VAL A 299 2.26 -41.55 15.04
C VAL A 299 1.86 -42.94 15.53
N SER A 300 0.57 -43.26 15.52
CA SER A 300 0.07 -44.60 15.88
C SER A 300 -1.28 -44.90 15.25
N ILE A 301 -1.53 -46.19 15.02
CA ILE A 301 -2.85 -46.72 14.63
C ILE A 301 -3.44 -47.41 15.85
N GLU A 302 -4.63 -47.00 16.29
CA GLU A 302 -5.34 -47.71 17.34
C GLU A 302 -5.77 -49.07 16.81
N SER A 303 -5.26 -50.14 17.42
CA SER A 303 -5.71 -51.49 17.14
C SER A 303 -7.09 -51.68 17.74
N GLY A 304 -8.12 -51.76 16.89
CA GLY A 304 -9.44 -52.21 17.33
C GLY A 304 -9.32 -53.64 17.86
N ILE A 305 -9.80 -53.87 19.09
CA ILE A 305 -10.23 -55.19 19.55
C ILE A 305 -11.57 -55.49 18.90
#